data_AF-A0A932LJE7-F1
#
_entry.id   AF-A0A932LJE7-F1
#
_cell.length_a   1.000
_cell.length_b   1.000
_cell.length_c   1.000
_cell.angle_alpha   90.00
_cell.angle_beta   90.00
_cell.angle_gamma   90.00
#
_symmetry.space_group_name_H-M   'P 1'
#
loop_
_entity.id
_entity.type
_entity.pdbx_description
1 polymer ?
#
loop_
_entity_poly.entity_id
_entity_poly.type
_entity_poly.pdbx_seq_one_letter_code
_entity_poly.pdbx_strand_id
1 'polypeptide(L)'
;MQTTATSHRIAPARVGGGDPSLADLQRSVVVVIPAYNDETSLPLVLRDLPAAARVIVVDNGSSDRTGEVARRRGAKVVREERRGPARG
;
A
#
# COMPACT_ATOMS: atom_id res chain seq x y z
N MET A 1 -1.42 26.31 12.13
CA MET A 1 -1.07 24.94 12.56
C MET A 1 -0.53 24.20 11.35
N GLN A 2 0.79 23.98 11.28
CA GLN A 2 1.42 23.20 10.21
C GLN A 2 1.66 21.78 10.77
N THR A 3 1.04 20.76 10.17
CA THR A 3 1.26 19.36 10.52
C THR A 3 2.43 18.82 9.71
N THR A 4 3.57 18.57 10.37
CA THR A 4 4.75 17.98 9.75
C THR A 4 4.51 16.48 9.54
N ALA A 5 4.42 16.03 8.29
CA ALA A 5 4.40 14.60 7.96
C ALA A 5 5.81 14.01 8.09
N THR A 6 6.04 13.19 9.11
CA THR A 6 7.32 12.50 9.32
C THR A 6 7.50 11.42 8.25
N SER A 7 8.33 11.69 7.25
CA SER A 7 8.69 10.72 6.22
C SER A 7 9.64 9.67 6.81
N HIS A 8 9.12 8.47 7.08
CA HIS A 8 9.94 7.32 7.49
C HIS A 8 10.67 6.77 6.26
N ARG A 9 11.99 6.95 6.21
CA ARG A 9 12.84 6.34 5.18
C ARG A 9 12.98 4.84 5.47
N ILE A 10 12.33 4.01 4.67
CA ILE A 10 12.68 2.59 4.58
C ILE A 10 13.91 2.51 3.68
N ALA A 11 15.06 2.13 4.25
CA ALA A 11 16.25 1.89 3.45
C ALA A 11 15.95 0.72 2.50
N PRO A 12 16.21 0.85 1.19
CA PRO A 12 16.03 -0.24 0.25
C PRO A 12 16.89 -1.43 0.68
N ALA A 13 16.34 -2.65 0.58
CA ALA A 13 17.13 -3.85 0.80
C ALA A 13 18.33 -3.84 -0.14
N ARG A 14 19.56 -3.97 0.40
CA ARG A 14 20.79 -4.01 -0.40
C ARG A 14 20.80 -5.26 -1.26
N VAL A 15 20.44 -5.12 -2.52
CA VAL A 15 20.76 -6.09 -3.57
C VAL A 15 22.19 -5.74 -4.02
N GLY A 16 23.11 -6.70 -4.00
CA GLY A 16 24.52 -6.45 -4.30
C GLY A 16 24.71 -5.84 -5.68
N GLY A 17 25.38 -4.67 -5.73
CA GLY A 17 25.76 -3.97 -6.95
C GLY A 17 25.31 -2.50 -6.95
N GLY A 18 26.22 -1.58 -6.61
CA GLY A 18 26.02 -0.11 -6.71
C GLY A 18 24.90 0.47 -5.82
N ASP A 19 25.00 1.76 -5.48
CA ASP A 19 23.86 2.44 -4.89
C ASP A 19 22.79 2.63 -5.98
N PRO A 20 21.54 2.16 -5.78
CA PRO A 20 20.50 2.29 -6.78
C PRO A 20 20.21 3.78 -7.03
N SER A 21 20.06 4.17 -8.30
CA SER A 21 19.66 5.53 -8.60
C SER A 21 18.27 5.81 -8.06
N LEU A 22 17.93 7.09 -7.83
CA LEU A 22 16.58 7.46 -7.42
C LEU A 22 15.51 6.96 -8.41
N ALA A 23 15.84 6.89 -9.70
CA ALA A 23 14.96 6.35 -10.73
C ALA A 23 14.76 4.82 -10.58
N ASP A 24 15.79 4.09 -10.16
CA ASP A 24 15.70 2.64 -9.91
C ASP A 24 14.88 2.34 -8.66
N LEU A 25 15.03 3.16 -7.61
CA LEU A 25 14.21 3.08 -6.41
C LEU A 25 12.74 3.36 -6.73
N GLN A 26 12.45 4.38 -7.53
CA GLN A 26 11.09 4.70 -7.97
C GLN A 26 10.44 3.56 -8.78
N ARG A 27 11.23 2.80 -9.57
CA ARG A 27 10.73 1.61 -10.29
C ARG A 27 10.58 0.37 -9.40
N SER A 28 11.14 0.38 -8.20
CA SER A 28 11.22 -0.80 -7.32
C SER A 28 10.33 -0.73 -6.08
N VAL A 29 9.61 0.38 -5.86
CA VAL A 29 8.73 0.54 -4.69
C VAL A 29 7.34 -0.05 -4.96
N VAL A 30 6.90 -0.91 -4.05
CA VAL A 30 5.53 -1.43 -3.99
C VAL A 30 4.86 -0.92 -2.73
N VAL A 31 3.66 -0.36 -2.86
CA VAL A 31 2.85 0.08 -1.71
C VAL A 31 1.93 -1.07 -1.31
N VAL A 32 2.10 -1.57 -0.09
CA VAL A 32 1.23 -2.61 0.50
C VAL A 32 0.31 -1.95 1.51
N ILE A 33 -1.00 -2.12 1.34
CA ILE A 33 -2.04 -1.52 2.20
C ILE A 33 -2.85 -2.65 2.84
N PRO A 34 -2.67 -2.93 4.13
CA PRO A 34 -3.63 -3.78 4.85
C PRO A 34 -4.98 -3.05 4.95
N ALA A 35 -6.07 -3.77 4.73
CA ALA A 35 -7.42 -3.22 4.78
C ALA A 35 -8.39 -4.19 5.46
N TYR A 36 -9.30 -3.65 6.29
CA TYR A 36 -10.38 -4.40 6.92
C TYR A 36 -11.59 -3.49 7.14
N ASN A 37 -12.65 -3.71 6.38
CA ASN A 37 -13.86 -2.89 6.39
C ASN A 37 -13.59 -1.37 6.17
N ASP A 38 -12.70 -1.07 5.22
CA ASP A 38 -12.24 0.26 4.86
C ASP A 38 -12.88 0.80 3.56
N GLU A 39 -14.12 0.39 3.22
CA GLU A 39 -14.73 0.74 1.93
C GLU A 39 -14.82 2.25 1.64
N THR A 40 -14.87 3.08 2.69
CA THR A 40 -14.99 4.54 2.61
C THR A 40 -13.63 5.25 2.62
N SER A 41 -12.69 4.78 3.43
CA SER A 41 -11.38 5.40 3.63
C SER A 41 -10.37 4.99 2.56
N LEU A 42 -10.39 3.74 2.12
CA LEU A 42 -9.45 3.19 1.14
C LEU A 42 -9.42 3.98 -0.20
N PRO A 43 -10.56 4.42 -0.77
CA PRO A 43 -10.56 5.30 -1.95
C PRO A 43 -9.76 6.58 -1.82
N LEU A 44 -9.69 7.16 -0.62
CA LEU A 44 -9.00 8.42 -0.36
C LEU A 44 -7.50 8.18 -0.39
N VAL A 45 -7.03 7.14 0.31
CA VAL A 45 -5.62 6.73 0.30
C VAL A 45 -5.15 6.40 -1.11
N LEU A 46 -5.93 5.60 -1.85
CA LEU A 46 -5.58 5.20 -3.22
C LEU A 46 -5.55 6.38 -4.21
N ARG A 47 -6.35 7.43 -3.97
CA ARG A 47 -6.35 8.64 -4.80
C ARG A 47 -5.07 9.45 -4.61
N ASP A 48 -4.53 9.46 -3.40
CA ASP A 48 -3.40 10.30 -3.04
C ASP A 48 -2.04 9.64 -3.40
N LEU A 49 -2.06 8.38 -3.87
CA LEU A 49 -0.89 7.69 -4.40
C LEU A 49 -0.57 8.12 -5.85
N PRO A 50 0.72 8.18 -6.23
CA PRO A 50 1.09 8.41 -7.62
C PRO A 50 0.48 7.36 -8.56
N ALA A 51 0.00 7.78 -9.73
CA ALA A 51 -0.61 6.87 -10.71
C ALA A 51 0.32 5.72 -11.17
N ALA A 52 1.64 5.93 -11.09
CA ALA A 52 2.65 4.93 -11.43
C ALA A 52 2.94 3.93 -10.29
N ALA A 53 2.34 4.12 -9.09
CA ALA A 53 2.61 3.26 -7.96
C ALA A 53 2.04 1.86 -8.17
N ARG A 54 2.86 0.84 -7.91
CA ARG A 54 2.39 -0.54 -7.82
C ARG A 54 1.75 -0.76 -6.46
N VAL A 55 0.43 -0.94 -6.43
CA VAL A 55 -0.33 -1.07 -5.17
C VAL A 55 -0.85 -2.49 -4.99
N ILE A 56 -0.62 -3.05 -3.80
CA ILE A 56 -1.20 -4.31 -3.33
C ILE A 56 -2.05 -4.00 -2.09
N VAL A 57 -3.34 -4.30 -2.15
CA VAL A 57 -4.23 -4.26 -0.99
C VAL A 57 -4.37 -5.67 -0.43
N VAL A 58 -4.12 -5.82 0.87
CA VAL A 58 -4.31 -7.07 1.60
C VAL A 58 -5.62 -6.96 2.38
N ASP A 59 -6.68 -7.58 1.86
CA ASP A 59 -8.01 -7.60 2.46
C ASP A 59 -8.07 -8.70 3.54
N ASN A 60 -8.03 -8.29 4.81
CA ASN A 60 -7.97 -9.19 5.97
C ASN A 60 -9.36 -9.70 6.39
N GLY A 61 -10.12 -10.22 5.43
CA GLY A 61 -11.44 -10.80 5.65
C GLY A 61 -12.55 -9.76 5.87
N SER A 62 -12.54 -8.66 5.11
CA SER A 62 -13.61 -7.66 5.14
C SER A 62 -14.97 -8.29 4.80
N SER A 63 -16.01 -7.80 5.47
CA SER A 63 -17.42 -8.13 5.25
C SER A 63 -18.15 -7.12 4.38
N ASP A 64 -17.52 -5.98 4.09
CA ASP A 64 -18.03 -4.93 3.22
C ASP A 64 -17.41 -5.00 1.80
N ARG A 65 -17.50 -3.90 1.04
CA ARG A 65 -17.00 -3.83 -0.34
C ARG A 65 -15.53 -3.43 -0.45
N THR A 66 -14.74 -3.45 0.62
CA THR A 66 -13.33 -3.03 0.63
C THR A 66 -12.51 -3.59 -0.53
N GLY A 67 -12.53 -4.92 -0.72
CA GLY A 67 -11.78 -5.57 -1.80
C GLY A 67 -12.30 -5.23 -3.20
N GLU A 68 -13.59 -4.93 -3.35
CA GLU A 68 -14.18 -4.52 -4.64
C GLU A 68 -13.77 -3.10 -5.01
N VAL A 69 -13.87 -2.18 -4.03
CA VAL A 69 -13.44 -0.79 -4.13
C VAL A 69 -11.96 -0.70 -4.53
N ALA A 70 -11.10 -1.48 -3.88
CA ALA A 70 -9.68 -1.53 -4.19
C ALA A 70 -9.38 -1.94 -5.64
N ARG A 71 -10.04 -3.01 -6.13
CA ARG A 71 -9.89 -3.48 -7.51
C ARG A 71 -10.31 -2.43 -8.53
N ARG A 72 -11.46 -1.77 -8.32
CA ARG A 72 -11.95 -0.70 -9.21
C ARG A 72 -11.00 0.48 -9.33
N ARG A 73 -10.14 0.71 -8.34
CA ARG A 73 -9.13 1.76 -8.32
C ARG A 73 -7.77 1.31 -8.87
N GLY A 74 -7.67 0.09 -9.42
CA GLY A 74 -6.46 -0.43 -10.06
C GLY A 74 -5.49 -1.13 -9.12
N ALA A 75 -5.83 -1.32 -7.84
CA ALA A 75 -4.98 -2.07 -6.93
C ALA A 75 -5.09 -3.59 -7.17
N LYS A 76 -3.97 -4.30 -7.02
CA LYS A 76 -4.00 -5.76 -6.90
C LYS A 76 -4.52 -6.12 -5.51
N VAL A 77 -5.57 -6.93 -5.42
CA VAL A 77 -6.12 -7.36 -4.13
C VAL A 77 -5.72 -8.79 -3.84
N VAL A 78 -5.11 -9.00 -2.67
CA VAL A 78 -4.89 -10.31 -2.06
C VAL A 78 -5.87 -10.42 -0.89
N ARG A 79 -6.69 -11.46 -0.86
CA ARG A 79 -7.61 -11.71 0.25
C ARG A 79 -7.02 -12.78 1.15
N GLU A 80 -6.89 -12.44 2.42
CA GLU A 80 -6.47 -13.37 3.48
C GLU A 80 -7.74 -14.04 4.05
N GLU A 81 -7.86 -15.36 3.86
CA GLU A 81 -8.97 -16.14 4.42
C GLU A 81 -8.77 -16.41 5.93
N ARG A 82 -7.52 -16.31 6.41
CA ARG A 82 -7.17 -16.47 7.81
C ARG A 82 -6.93 -15.08 8.42
N ARG A 83 -7.81 -14.66 9.34
CA ARG A 83 -7.62 -13.42 10.10
C ARG A 83 -6.34 -13.51 10.94
N GLY A 84 -5.25 -12.92 10.46
CA GLY A 84 -4.08 -12.65 11.29
C GLY A 84 -4.38 -11.47 12.23
N PRO A 85 -3.96 -11.49 13.50
CA PRO A 85 -4.11 -10.34 14.37
C PRO A 85 -3.26 -9.18 13.84
N ALA A 86 -3.89 -8.03 13.60
CA ALA A 86 -3.17 -6.77 13.36
C ALA A 86 -2.47 -6.38 14.67
N ARG A 87 -1.18 -6.69 14.79
CA ARG A 87 -0.38 -6.21 15.91
C ARG A 87 0.08 -4.79 15.57
N GLY A 88 -0.43 -3.83 16.34
CA GLY A 88 -0.01 -2.43 16.33
C GLY A 88 1.34 -2.21 17.01
#